data_AF-A0A945MAT9-F1
#
_entry.id   AF-A0A945MAT9-F1
#
_cell.length_a   1.000
_cell.length_b   1.000
_cell.length_c   1.000
_cell.angle_alpha   90.00
_cell.angle_beta   90.00
_cell.angle_gamma   90.00
#
_symmetry.space_group_name_H-M   'P 1'
#
loop_
_entity.id
_entity.type
_entity.pdbx_description
1 polymer ?
#
loop_
_entity_poly.entity_id
_entity_poly.type
_entity_poly.pdbx_seq_one_letter_code
_entity_poly.pdbx_strand_id
1 'polypeptide(L)'
;MSEVNQQKKPVYNNKRFKPSEYAFDMFIGPRAGEPLKDFTLTDLETGKPIKLSDFKGKWVVVETASSTCSMYTKNIPDMKEIAAEMSDVEFVVVYVREAHPGERLGQHNNMEEKINAAKIIAPRYGEHRRVLVDNYDGDFHRAYGAMPNVVYVIRPDGTIHYRCNWAAPHKVKEALEDRENFHTVENADLYTLRASRKKFHMLRTMWTGGIIALYDFVKGAPYVVGKHMKVDAYYNKHGKFKNQPNDVSEAPVPGTK
;
A
#
# COMPACT_ATOMS: atom_id res chain seq x y z
N MET A 1 29.81 15.98 24.80
CA MET A 1 29.29 14.76 24.15
C MET A 1 27.81 14.93 23.96
N SER A 2 27.38 15.35 22.76
CA SER A 2 25.97 15.56 22.43
C SER A 2 25.33 14.20 22.15
N GLU A 3 24.34 13.83 22.96
CA GLU A 3 23.47 12.68 22.71
C GLU A 3 22.85 12.82 21.32
N VAL A 4 23.25 11.93 20.41
CA VAL A 4 22.56 11.74 19.14
C VAL A 4 21.15 11.29 19.50
N ASN A 5 20.18 12.18 19.28
CA ASN A 5 18.75 11.92 19.41
C ASN A 5 18.40 10.74 18.50
N GLN A 6 18.44 9.51 19.05
CA GLN A 6 18.03 8.31 18.34
C GLN A 6 16.54 8.44 18.08
N GLN A 7 16.20 8.82 16.85
CA GLN A 7 14.83 8.88 16.38
C GLN A 7 14.22 7.49 16.56
N LYS A 8 13.38 7.33 17.59
CA LYS A 8 12.81 6.04 17.98
C LYS A 8 12.07 5.44 16.79
N LYS A 9 12.49 4.25 16.33
CA LYS A 9 11.84 3.57 15.19
C LYS A 9 10.34 3.42 15.48
N PRO A 10 9.45 3.81 14.55
CA PRO A 10 8.03 3.72 14.77
C PRO A 10 7.59 2.25 14.95
N VAL A 11 6.73 2.04 15.95
CA VAL A 11 6.16 0.73 16.28
C VAL A 11 5.32 0.24 15.10
N TYR A 12 5.53 -0.99 14.64
CA TYR A 12 4.79 -1.52 13.49
C TYR A 12 3.30 -1.68 13.80
N ASN A 13 2.98 -2.53 14.78
CA ASN A 13 1.63 -2.85 15.19
C ASN A 13 1.13 -1.87 16.27
N ASN A 14 1.06 -0.57 15.93
CA ASN A 14 0.61 0.45 16.86
C ASN A 14 -0.90 0.36 17.12
N LYS A 15 -1.29 0.16 18.39
CA LYS A 15 -2.69 0.00 18.83
C LYS A 15 -3.63 1.13 18.42
N ARG A 16 -3.10 2.31 18.05
CA ARG A 16 -3.88 3.48 17.66
C ARG A 16 -3.40 3.99 16.31
N PHE A 17 -4.33 4.56 15.53
CA PHE A 17 -3.95 5.22 14.28
C PHE A 17 -3.23 6.53 14.59
N LYS A 18 -1.95 6.60 14.23
CA LYS A 18 -1.11 7.80 14.35
C LYS A 18 -0.56 8.18 12.98
N PRO A 19 -1.20 9.14 12.26
CA PRO A 19 -0.74 9.59 10.95
C PRO A 19 0.74 9.98 10.91
N SER A 20 1.28 10.53 11.99
CA SER A 20 2.68 10.95 12.09
C SER A 20 3.70 9.82 11.95
N GLU A 21 3.29 8.55 12.08
CA GLU A 21 4.17 7.39 11.94
C GLU A 21 4.28 6.88 10.50
N TYR A 22 3.51 7.45 9.57
CA TYR A 22 3.64 7.19 8.14
C TYR A 22 4.59 8.19 7.50
N ALA A 23 5.55 7.68 6.72
CA ALA A 23 6.47 8.49 5.92
C ALA A 23 5.80 8.91 4.60
N PHE A 24 4.84 9.84 4.67
CA PHE A 24 4.05 10.27 3.51
C PHE A 24 4.89 10.81 2.34
N ASP A 25 6.05 11.39 2.61
CA ASP A 25 6.92 12.01 1.61
C ASP A 25 8.00 11.07 1.05
N MET A 26 8.09 9.84 1.55
CA MET A 26 9.01 8.82 1.08
C MET A 26 8.26 7.62 0.49
N PHE A 27 8.68 7.16 -0.68
CA PHE A 27 8.17 5.91 -1.23
C PHE A 27 9.29 4.86 -1.34
N ILE A 28 9.46 4.13 -0.24
CA ILE A 28 10.48 3.09 -0.07
C ILE A 28 10.07 1.85 -0.87
N GLY A 29 11.02 1.29 -1.61
CA GLY A 29 10.87 0.03 -2.32
C GLY A 29 11.54 0.05 -3.69
N PRO A 30 11.53 -1.06 -4.43
CA PRO A 30 12.09 -1.09 -5.78
C PRO A 30 11.26 -0.19 -6.72
N ARG A 31 11.90 0.58 -7.61
CA ARG A 31 11.27 1.45 -8.63
C ARG A 31 11.01 0.69 -9.91
N ALA A 32 10.22 1.28 -10.81
CA ALA A 32 10.08 0.75 -12.16
C ALA A 32 11.47 0.56 -12.81
N GLY A 33 11.73 -0.62 -13.37
CA GLY A 33 13.04 -1.03 -13.90
C GLY A 33 13.97 -1.71 -12.89
N GLU A 34 13.71 -1.60 -11.59
CA GLU A 34 14.52 -2.26 -10.55
C GLU A 34 14.04 -3.70 -10.31
N PRO A 35 14.92 -4.60 -9.86
CA PRO A 35 14.54 -5.97 -9.52
C PRO A 35 13.59 -6.02 -8.31
N LEU A 36 12.68 -7.00 -8.31
CA LEU A 36 11.86 -7.29 -7.14
C LEU A 36 12.75 -7.64 -5.93
N LYS A 37 12.35 -7.20 -4.74
CA LYS A 37 12.93 -7.66 -3.47
C LYS A 37 12.13 -8.85 -2.98
N ASP A 38 12.76 -10.00 -2.87
CA ASP A 38 12.00 -11.21 -2.58
C ASP A 38 11.62 -11.30 -1.09
N PHE A 39 10.40 -11.77 -0.83
CA PHE A 39 9.85 -11.96 0.52
C PHE A 39 9.04 -13.24 0.54
N THR A 40 9.08 -13.95 1.67
CA THR A 40 8.21 -15.10 1.93
C THR A 40 6.98 -14.62 2.68
N LEU A 41 5.81 -14.88 2.12
CA LEU A 41 4.49 -14.54 2.65
C LEU A 41 3.73 -15.83 2.99
N THR A 42 2.71 -15.73 3.84
CA THR A 42 1.83 -16.87 4.13
C THR A 42 0.60 -16.80 3.24
N ASP A 43 0.35 -17.84 2.44
CA ASP A 43 -0.89 -17.98 1.70
C ASP A 43 -2.07 -18.20 2.66
N LEU A 44 -3.12 -17.37 2.56
CA LEU A 44 -4.21 -17.38 3.53
C LEU A 44 -5.06 -18.65 3.45
N GLU A 45 -5.24 -19.20 2.26
CA GLU A 45 -6.10 -20.35 2.00
C GLU A 45 -5.43 -21.65 2.45
N THR A 46 -4.17 -21.82 2.06
CA THR A 46 -3.42 -23.07 2.28
C THR A 46 -2.56 -23.05 3.54
N GLY A 47 -2.25 -21.87 4.09
CA GLY A 47 -1.31 -21.69 5.20
C GLY A 47 0.16 -21.90 4.80
N LYS A 48 0.45 -22.17 3.52
CA LYS A 48 1.80 -22.47 3.04
C LYS A 48 2.62 -21.20 2.81
N PRO A 49 3.96 -21.25 3.00
CA PRO A 49 4.83 -20.17 2.57
C PRO A 49 4.84 -20.05 1.05
N ILE A 50 4.79 -18.81 0.55
CA ILE A 50 4.89 -18.44 -0.86
C ILE A 50 5.87 -17.29 -0.98
N LYS A 51 6.85 -17.40 -1.87
CA LYS A 51 7.75 -16.31 -2.21
C LYS A 51 7.15 -15.45 -3.31
N LEU A 52 7.47 -14.16 -3.32
CA LEU A 52 7.12 -13.30 -4.46
C LEU A 52 7.80 -13.78 -5.75
N SER A 53 9.01 -14.32 -5.64
CA SER A 53 9.73 -14.95 -6.75
C SER A 53 9.06 -16.22 -7.29
N ASP A 54 8.15 -16.86 -6.57
CA ASP A 54 7.40 -18.04 -7.06
C ASP A 54 6.43 -17.67 -8.19
N PHE A 55 6.11 -16.38 -8.36
CA PHE A 55 5.30 -15.88 -9.48
C PHE A 55 6.10 -15.58 -10.75
N LYS A 56 7.41 -15.84 -10.78
CA LYS A 56 8.25 -15.63 -11.96
C LYS A 56 7.65 -16.33 -13.18
N GLY A 57 7.72 -15.67 -14.33
CA GLY A 57 7.07 -16.10 -15.57
C GLY A 57 5.65 -15.59 -15.75
N LYS A 58 5.07 -14.88 -14.77
CA LYS A 58 3.75 -14.26 -14.86
C LYS A 58 3.82 -12.76 -14.62
N TRP A 59 2.87 -12.03 -15.19
CA TRP A 59 2.57 -10.67 -14.74
C TRP A 59 1.86 -10.74 -13.39
N VAL A 60 2.24 -9.89 -12.45
CA VAL A 60 1.66 -9.91 -11.10
C VAL A 60 1.32 -8.51 -10.63
N VAL A 61 0.10 -8.32 -10.16
CA VAL A 61 -0.33 -7.13 -9.42
C VAL A 61 -0.33 -7.47 -7.94
N VAL A 62 0.39 -6.69 -7.15
CA VAL A 62 0.45 -6.81 -5.69
C VAL A 62 -0.13 -5.54 -5.07
N GLU A 63 -1.28 -5.61 -4.42
CA GLU A 63 -1.87 -4.52 -3.62
C GLU A 63 -1.75 -4.81 -2.12
N THR A 64 -1.28 -3.87 -1.30
CA THR A 64 -1.34 -4.04 0.16
C THR A 64 -2.76 -3.84 0.68
N ALA A 65 -3.13 -4.65 1.67
CA ALA A 65 -4.50 -4.72 2.18
C ALA A 65 -4.57 -4.66 3.71
N SER A 66 -5.65 -4.07 4.22
CA SER A 66 -6.03 -4.09 5.63
C SER A 66 -7.55 -4.06 5.76
N SER A 67 -8.10 -4.82 6.70
CA SER A 67 -9.55 -4.90 6.95
C SER A 67 -10.18 -3.57 7.36
N THR A 68 -9.38 -2.63 7.88
CA THR A 68 -9.79 -1.29 8.31
C THR A 68 -9.37 -0.20 7.33
N CYS A 69 -8.82 -0.51 6.16
CA CYS A 69 -8.44 0.50 5.15
C CYS A 69 -9.55 0.72 4.11
N SER A 70 -10.25 1.86 4.20
CA SER A 70 -11.33 2.20 3.26
C SER A 70 -10.85 2.42 1.82
N MET A 71 -9.60 2.85 1.65
CA MET A 71 -8.99 3.02 0.34
C MET A 71 -8.80 1.69 -0.38
N TYR A 72 -8.41 0.63 0.35
CA TYR A 72 -8.28 -0.71 -0.21
C TYR A 72 -9.67 -1.30 -0.47
N THR A 73 -10.53 -1.33 0.54
CA THR A 73 -11.82 -2.02 0.42
C THR A 73 -12.72 -1.41 -0.67
N LYS A 74 -12.56 -0.12 -0.99
CA LYS A 74 -13.34 0.54 -2.05
C LYS A 74 -12.90 0.15 -3.47
N ASN A 75 -11.65 -0.29 -3.62
CA ASN A 75 -11.01 -0.63 -4.90
C ASN A 75 -11.33 -2.07 -5.33
N ILE A 76 -11.77 -2.93 -4.40
CA ILE A 76 -12.05 -4.36 -4.64
C ILE A 76 -12.94 -4.58 -5.87
N PRO A 77 -14.08 -3.88 -6.06
CA PRO A 77 -14.92 -4.10 -7.25
C PRO A 77 -14.22 -3.72 -8.56
N ASP A 78 -13.56 -2.56 -8.58
CA ASP A 78 -12.86 -2.07 -9.77
C ASP A 78 -11.69 -3.00 -10.15
N MET A 79 -10.96 -3.52 -9.15
CA MET A 79 -9.90 -4.51 -9.37
C MET A 79 -10.45 -5.85 -9.88
N LYS A 80 -11.68 -6.22 -9.49
CA LYS A 80 -12.35 -7.43 -10.01
C LYS A 80 -12.63 -7.33 -11.49
N GLU A 81 -13.09 -6.17 -11.94
CA GLU A 81 -13.35 -5.91 -13.36
C GLU A 81 -12.04 -5.99 -14.17
N ILE A 82 -10.98 -5.34 -13.70
CA ILE A 82 -9.67 -5.38 -14.36
C ILE A 82 -9.11 -6.80 -14.41
N ALA A 83 -9.19 -7.55 -13.30
CA ALA A 83 -8.70 -8.93 -13.25
C ALA A 83 -9.47 -9.86 -14.21
N ALA A 84 -10.76 -9.61 -14.43
CA ALA A 84 -11.56 -10.36 -15.39
C ALA A 84 -11.19 -10.04 -16.85
N GLU A 85 -10.76 -8.81 -17.13
CA GLU A 85 -10.28 -8.39 -18.47
C GLU A 85 -8.85 -8.87 -18.78
N MET A 86 -8.02 -9.10 -17.75
CA MET A 86 -6.59 -9.40 -17.88
C MET A 86 -6.26 -10.78 -17.30
N SER A 87 -6.80 -11.83 -17.93
CA SER A 87 -6.70 -13.22 -17.44
C SER A 87 -5.28 -13.79 -17.38
N ASP A 88 -4.31 -13.15 -18.04
CA ASP A 88 -2.90 -13.53 -18.05
C ASP A 88 -2.08 -12.86 -16.94
N VAL A 89 -2.73 -12.05 -16.09
CA VAL A 89 -2.12 -11.34 -14.96
C VAL A 89 -2.63 -11.95 -13.65
N GLU A 90 -1.72 -12.26 -12.74
CA GLU A 90 -2.04 -12.71 -11.39
C GLU A 90 -2.31 -11.49 -10.49
N PHE A 91 -3.52 -11.40 -9.95
CA PHE A 91 -3.85 -10.36 -8.98
C PHE A 91 -3.81 -10.95 -7.57
N VAL A 92 -2.90 -10.44 -6.74
CA VAL A 92 -2.76 -10.84 -5.35
C VAL A 92 -2.86 -9.63 -4.43
N VAL A 93 -3.33 -9.87 -3.21
CA VAL A 93 -3.26 -8.89 -2.13
C VAL A 93 -2.33 -9.36 -1.04
N VAL A 94 -1.59 -8.44 -0.43
CA VAL A 94 -0.75 -8.73 0.73
C VAL A 94 -1.35 -8.06 1.95
N TYR A 95 -1.85 -8.86 2.87
CA TYR A 95 -2.43 -8.41 4.13
C TYR A 95 -1.34 -7.95 5.10
N VAL A 96 -1.41 -6.69 5.49
CA VAL A 96 -0.43 -6.02 6.36
C VAL A 96 -1.04 -5.64 7.71
N ARG A 97 -0.42 -4.74 8.47
CA ARG A 97 -1.01 -4.21 9.72
C ARG A 97 -2.31 -3.45 9.46
N GLU A 98 -3.17 -3.31 10.48
CA GLU A 98 -4.38 -2.50 10.35
C GLU A 98 -4.03 -1.03 10.12
N ALA A 99 -4.71 -0.42 9.14
CA ALA A 99 -4.61 1.01 8.87
C ALA A 99 -5.26 1.82 10.00
N HIS A 100 -6.44 1.39 10.43
CA HIS A 100 -7.26 2.06 11.45
C HIS A 100 -7.72 1.05 12.51
N PRO A 101 -6.81 0.56 13.37
CA PRO A 101 -7.14 -0.35 14.45
C PRO A 101 -8.07 0.32 15.48
N GLY A 102 -8.95 -0.47 16.09
CA GLY A 102 -9.83 -0.02 17.17
C GLY A 102 -10.24 -1.18 18.08
N GLU A 103 -11.28 -0.98 18.88
CA GLU A 103 -11.72 -1.95 19.89
C GLU A 103 -12.40 -3.20 19.31
N ARG A 104 -12.88 -3.16 18.07
CA ARG A 104 -13.54 -4.30 17.41
C ARG A 104 -12.60 -5.12 16.55
N LEU A 105 -11.66 -4.45 15.90
CA LEU A 105 -10.52 -5.06 15.23
C LEU A 105 -9.28 -4.23 15.57
N GLY A 106 -8.52 -4.70 16.55
CA GLY A 106 -7.30 -4.07 17.01
C GLY A 106 -6.13 -4.35 16.08
N GLN A 107 -4.96 -3.83 16.45
CA GLN A 107 -3.74 -4.36 15.85
C GLN A 107 -3.46 -5.77 16.32
N HIS A 108 -2.80 -6.50 15.43
CA HIS A 108 -2.31 -7.85 15.65
C HIS A 108 -1.24 -7.87 16.74
N ASN A 109 -1.37 -8.78 17.69
CA ASN A 109 -0.38 -9.08 18.72
C ASN A 109 0.43 -10.35 18.40
N ASN A 110 0.01 -11.11 17.39
CA ASN A 110 0.69 -12.31 16.88
C ASN A 110 0.20 -12.63 15.44
N MET A 111 0.78 -13.67 14.82
CA MET A 111 0.39 -14.10 13.47
C MET A 111 -1.02 -14.67 13.39
N GLU A 112 -1.51 -15.34 14.44
CA GLU A 112 -2.86 -15.92 14.45
C GLU A 112 -3.93 -14.84 14.35
N GLU A 113 -3.81 -13.77 15.15
CA GLU A 113 -4.69 -12.61 15.07
C GLU A 113 -4.63 -11.94 13.69
N LYS A 114 -3.44 -11.86 13.08
CA LYS A 114 -3.27 -11.33 11.72
C LYS A 114 -3.95 -12.16 10.66
N ILE A 115 -3.83 -13.48 10.73
CA ILE A 115 -4.53 -14.41 9.84
C ILE A 115 -6.05 -14.29 10.03
N ASN A 116 -6.52 -14.21 11.28
CA ASN A 116 -7.95 -14.06 11.57
C ASN A 116 -8.51 -12.74 11.05
N ALA A 117 -7.75 -11.65 11.15
CA ALA A 117 -8.09 -10.37 10.57
C ALA A 117 -8.14 -10.45 9.02
N ALA A 118 -7.17 -11.11 8.40
CA ALA A 118 -7.14 -11.32 6.94
C ALA A 118 -8.34 -12.10 6.42
N LYS A 119 -8.83 -13.11 7.15
CA LYS A 119 -10.02 -13.89 6.79
C LYS A 119 -11.31 -13.07 6.70
N ILE A 120 -11.34 -11.85 7.25
CA ILE A 120 -12.54 -11.00 7.23
C ILE A 120 -12.77 -10.39 5.84
N ILE A 121 -11.72 -10.13 5.05
CA ILE A 121 -11.83 -9.26 3.87
C ILE A 121 -12.71 -9.85 2.75
N ALA A 122 -12.63 -11.16 2.54
CA ALA A 122 -13.47 -11.86 1.56
C ALA A 122 -14.96 -11.82 1.94
N PRO A 123 -15.42 -12.37 3.09
CA PRO A 123 -16.84 -12.37 3.43
C PRO A 123 -17.42 -10.98 3.68
N ARG A 124 -16.61 -10.01 4.14
CA ARG A 124 -17.11 -8.67 4.52
C ARG A 124 -17.15 -7.69 3.35
N TYR A 125 -16.19 -7.78 2.44
CA TYR A 125 -15.98 -6.81 1.36
C TYR A 125 -15.97 -7.42 -0.05
N GLY A 126 -16.05 -8.75 -0.17
CA GLY A 126 -16.04 -9.42 -1.47
C GLY A 126 -14.66 -9.47 -2.12
N GLU A 127 -13.58 -9.46 -1.33
CA GLU A 127 -12.26 -9.74 -1.87
C GLU A 127 -12.26 -11.13 -2.54
N HIS A 128 -11.77 -11.16 -3.76
CA HIS A 128 -11.83 -12.28 -4.69
C HIS A 128 -10.44 -12.73 -5.12
N ARG A 129 -9.43 -11.88 -4.91
CA ARG A 129 -8.03 -12.16 -5.22
C ARG A 129 -7.44 -13.09 -4.18
N ARG A 130 -6.38 -13.78 -4.58
CA ARG A 130 -5.55 -14.58 -3.68
C ARG A 130 -4.96 -13.68 -2.60
N VAL A 131 -5.16 -14.06 -1.34
CA VAL A 131 -4.68 -13.30 -0.19
C VAL A 131 -3.40 -13.94 0.35
N LEU A 132 -2.33 -13.17 0.33
CA LEU A 132 -1.08 -13.47 1.01
C LEU A 132 -1.00 -12.63 2.29
N VAL A 133 -0.34 -13.12 3.32
CA VAL A 133 -0.22 -12.45 4.62
C VAL A 133 1.25 -12.20 4.89
N ASP A 134 1.61 -10.92 5.10
CA ASP A 134 2.96 -10.54 5.51
C ASP A 134 3.26 -11.05 6.92
N ASN A 135 4.53 -11.13 7.31
CA ASN A 135 4.90 -11.55 8.65
C ASN A 135 4.47 -10.54 9.73
N TYR A 136 4.62 -10.93 10.99
CA TYR A 136 4.17 -10.14 12.13
C TYR A 136 4.85 -8.76 12.21
N ASP A 137 6.16 -8.72 11.90
CA ASP A 137 7.01 -7.52 11.99
C ASP A 137 6.86 -6.55 10.80
N GLY A 138 6.22 -7.02 9.72
CA GLY A 138 5.91 -6.23 8.55
C GLY A 138 7.05 -6.09 7.56
N ASP A 139 7.89 -7.11 7.40
CA ASP A 139 9.13 -6.98 6.63
C ASP A 139 8.84 -6.64 5.17
N PHE A 140 7.89 -7.32 4.53
CA PHE A 140 7.47 -6.95 3.17
C PHE A 140 6.87 -5.55 3.16
N HIS A 141 5.91 -5.26 4.04
CA HIS A 141 5.23 -3.98 4.05
C HIS A 141 6.20 -2.81 4.21
N ARG A 142 7.19 -2.92 5.08
CA ARG A 142 8.23 -1.90 5.30
C ARG A 142 9.13 -1.72 4.09
N ALA A 143 9.47 -2.81 3.41
CA ALA A 143 10.31 -2.78 2.21
C ALA A 143 9.57 -2.28 0.96
N TYR A 144 8.22 -2.30 0.98
CA TYR A 144 7.33 -1.94 -0.13
C TYR A 144 6.42 -0.74 0.20
N GLY A 145 6.95 0.25 0.94
CA GLY A 145 6.35 1.58 1.09
C GLY A 145 5.61 1.85 2.40
N ALA A 146 5.30 0.81 3.18
CA ALA A 146 4.69 0.89 4.52
C ALA A 146 3.33 1.61 4.59
N MET A 147 2.68 1.83 3.45
CA MET A 147 1.32 2.36 3.34
C MET A 147 0.30 1.23 3.15
N PRO A 148 -0.91 1.35 3.72
CA PRO A 148 -1.87 0.24 3.80
C PRO A 148 -2.60 -0.07 2.47
N ASN A 149 -2.35 0.70 1.41
CA ASN A 149 -2.88 0.48 0.07
C ASN A 149 -1.85 0.97 -0.96
N VAL A 150 -0.71 0.31 -1.06
CA VAL A 150 0.28 0.49 -2.12
C VAL A 150 0.02 -0.54 -3.20
N VAL A 151 0.33 -0.22 -4.47
CA VAL A 151 0.30 -1.22 -5.55
C VAL A 151 1.63 -1.32 -6.26
N TYR A 152 1.97 -2.53 -6.66
CA TYR A 152 3.08 -2.87 -7.55
C TYR A 152 2.56 -3.72 -8.71
N VAL A 153 3.15 -3.53 -9.89
CA VAL A 153 3.04 -4.43 -11.04
C VAL A 153 4.43 -5.00 -11.29
N ILE A 154 4.54 -6.32 -11.35
CA ILE A 154 5.78 -7.06 -11.53
C ILE A 154 5.72 -7.78 -12.88
N ARG A 155 6.80 -7.67 -13.65
CA ARG A 155 6.96 -8.35 -14.94
C ARG A 155 7.30 -9.83 -14.75
N PRO A 156 7.07 -10.69 -15.77
CA PRO A 156 7.48 -12.09 -15.77
C PRO A 156 8.97 -12.34 -15.47
N ASP A 157 9.86 -11.40 -15.82
CA ASP A 157 11.30 -11.51 -15.58
C ASP A 157 11.72 -11.18 -14.13
N GLY A 158 10.80 -10.67 -13.31
CA GLY A 158 11.02 -10.28 -11.93
C GLY A 158 11.45 -8.83 -11.72
N THR A 159 11.30 -7.97 -12.74
CA THR A 159 11.48 -6.52 -12.61
C THR A 159 10.17 -5.82 -12.26
N ILE A 160 10.25 -4.69 -11.54
CA ILE A 160 9.08 -3.86 -11.28
C ILE A 160 8.71 -3.11 -12.55
N HIS A 161 7.48 -3.30 -13.01
CA HIS A 161 6.92 -2.57 -14.14
C HIS A 161 6.37 -1.20 -13.72
N TYR A 162 5.64 -1.19 -12.61
CA TYR A 162 4.93 -0.04 -12.07
C TYR A 162 4.84 -0.13 -10.55
N ARG A 163 4.81 1.02 -9.87
CA ARG A 163 4.43 1.12 -8.46
C ARG A 163 3.65 2.41 -8.22
N CYS A 164 2.75 2.40 -7.23
CA CYS A 164 2.05 3.61 -6.81
C CYS A 164 1.87 3.67 -5.30
N ASN A 165 2.09 4.86 -4.73
CA ASN A 165 1.95 5.10 -3.29
C ASN A 165 0.53 4.84 -2.77
N TRP A 166 -0.47 4.92 -3.65
CA TRP A 166 -1.86 4.57 -3.40
C TRP A 166 -2.43 3.82 -4.61
N ALA A 167 -3.07 2.65 -4.42
CA ALA A 167 -3.66 1.97 -5.56
C ALA A 167 -4.83 2.78 -6.15
N ALA A 168 -4.73 3.05 -7.44
CA ALA A 168 -5.75 3.63 -8.26
C ALA A 168 -6.04 2.64 -9.42
N PRO A 169 -7.18 1.93 -9.41
CA PRO A 169 -7.44 0.85 -10.36
C PRO A 169 -7.22 1.24 -11.83
N HIS A 170 -7.67 2.42 -12.25
CA HIS A 170 -7.45 2.92 -13.61
C HIS A 170 -5.96 3.10 -13.98
N LYS A 171 -5.08 3.49 -13.04
CA LYS A 171 -3.64 3.59 -13.29
C LYS A 171 -2.96 2.22 -13.38
N VAL A 172 -3.48 1.24 -12.62
CA VAL A 172 -3.02 -0.16 -12.73
C VAL A 172 -3.39 -0.72 -14.11
N LYS A 173 -4.61 -0.44 -14.58
CA LYS A 173 -5.05 -0.80 -15.93
C LYS A 173 -4.17 -0.16 -17.00
N GLU A 174 -3.96 1.15 -16.93
CA GLU A 174 -3.08 1.90 -17.85
C GLU A 174 -1.66 1.29 -17.91
N ALA A 175 -1.07 1.00 -16.76
CA ALA A 175 0.24 0.34 -16.72
C ALA A 175 0.22 -1.06 -17.35
N LEU A 176 -0.81 -1.86 -17.10
CA LEU A 176 -0.92 -3.21 -17.67
C LEU A 176 -1.28 -3.22 -19.17
N GLU A 177 -1.79 -2.12 -19.72
CA GLU A 177 -2.03 -1.92 -21.15
C GLU A 177 -0.75 -1.51 -21.88
N ASP A 178 0.13 -0.70 -21.24
CA ASP A 178 1.46 -0.36 -21.76
C ASP A 178 2.56 -1.29 -21.22
N ARG A 179 2.56 -2.54 -21.68
CA ARG A 179 3.52 -3.55 -21.23
C ARG A 179 4.90 -3.43 -21.84
N GLU A 180 5.12 -2.51 -22.77
CA GLU A 180 6.42 -2.30 -23.41
C GLU A 180 7.26 -1.33 -22.58
N ASN A 181 6.66 -0.24 -22.10
CA ASN A 181 7.39 0.81 -21.37
C ASN A 181 7.27 0.65 -19.85
N PHE A 182 8.33 0.96 -19.12
CA PHE A 182 8.22 1.05 -17.66
C PHE A 182 7.37 2.25 -17.24
N HIS A 183 6.36 2.01 -16.41
CA HIS A 183 5.45 3.07 -15.98
C HIS A 183 6.01 3.77 -14.73
N THR A 184 6.47 5.01 -14.90
CA THR A 184 7.26 5.73 -13.88
C THR A 184 6.47 6.72 -13.02
N VAL A 185 5.19 6.98 -13.35
CA VAL A 185 4.31 7.89 -12.59
C VAL A 185 3.79 7.21 -11.32
N GLU A 186 4.53 7.36 -10.24
CA GLU A 186 4.36 6.61 -8.98
C GLU A 186 3.44 7.28 -7.94
N ASN A 187 2.84 8.45 -8.23
CA ASN A 187 1.90 9.14 -7.33
C ASN A 187 0.44 9.03 -7.80
N ALA A 188 -0.47 8.69 -6.90
CA ALA A 188 -1.91 8.91 -7.06
C ALA A 188 -2.36 10.06 -6.14
N ASP A 189 -2.54 11.24 -6.74
CA ASP A 189 -2.91 12.46 -6.02
C ASP A 189 -4.32 12.41 -5.40
N LEU A 190 -4.62 13.37 -4.54
CA LEU A 190 -5.92 13.45 -3.86
C LEU A 190 -7.13 13.40 -4.81
N TYR A 191 -7.01 13.97 -6.00
CA TYR A 191 -8.10 13.99 -6.98
C TYR A 191 -8.31 12.59 -7.59
N THR A 192 -7.23 11.93 -7.97
CA THR A 192 -7.16 10.55 -8.46
C THR A 192 -7.77 9.59 -7.46
N LEU A 193 -7.48 9.78 -6.17
CA LEU A 193 -7.95 8.92 -5.11
C LEU A 193 -9.45 9.01 -4.88
N ARG A 194 -10.11 10.13 -5.20
CA ARG A 194 -11.57 10.27 -5.05
C ARG A 194 -12.09 9.82 -3.67
N ALA A 195 -11.29 10.02 -2.61
CA ALA A 195 -11.53 9.41 -1.30
C ALA A 195 -12.91 9.79 -0.70
N SER A 196 -13.43 10.96 -1.06
CA SER A 196 -14.73 11.47 -0.63
C SER A 196 -15.95 10.88 -1.34
N ARG A 197 -15.79 10.13 -2.45
CA ARG A 197 -16.92 9.67 -3.29
C ARG A 197 -17.67 8.45 -2.73
N LYS A 198 -17.12 7.74 -1.74
CA LYS A 198 -17.72 6.55 -1.12
C LYS A 198 -17.82 6.67 0.42
N LYS A 199 -18.42 7.76 0.93
CA LYS A 199 -18.47 8.07 2.38
C LYS A 199 -19.09 6.97 3.24
N PHE A 200 -20.20 6.38 2.80
CA PHE A 200 -20.84 5.27 3.53
C PHE A 200 -19.96 4.03 3.60
N HIS A 201 -19.26 3.71 2.50
CA HIS A 201 -18.29 2.62 2.47
C HIS A 201 -17.12 2.89 3.42
N MET A 202 -16.59 4.11 3.42
CA MET A 202 -15.56 4.53 4.35
C MET A 202 -16.01 4.34 5.81
N LEU A 203 -17.22 4.81 6.17
CA LEU A 203 -17.77 4.60 7.51
C LEU A 203 -17.93 3.11 7.84
N ARG A 204 -18.46 2.29 6.91
CA ARG A 204 -18.59 0.83 7.07
C ARG A 204 -17.23 0.16 7.32
N THR A 205 -16.18 0.58 6.62
CA THR A 205 -14.83 0.03 6.80
C THR A 205 -14.18 0.51 8.10
N MET A 206 -14.32 1.79 8.48
CA MET A 206 -13.84 2.26 9.80
C MET A 206 -14.54 1.53 10.94
N TRP A 207 -15.84 1.28 10.81
CA TRP A 207 -16.63 0.53 11.79
C TRP A 207 -16.15 -0.91 12.01
N THR A 208 -15.34 -1.46 11.10
CA THR A 208 -14.65 -2.75 11.31
C THR A 208 -13.63 -2.65 12.44
N GLY A 209 -12.93 -1.53 12.55
CA GLY A 209 -12.06 -1.22 13.69
C GLY A 209 -12.85 -0.78 14.92
N GLY A 210 -13.98 -0.08 14.73
CA GLY A 210 -14.89 0.35 15.79
C GLY A 210 -14.96 1.87 15.97
N ILE A 211 -15.54 2.30 17.10
CA ILE A 211 -15.67 3.71 17.48
C ILE A 211 -14.29 4.36 17.63
N ILE A 212 -13.31 3.64 18.20
CA ILE A 212 -11.94 4.16 18.34
C ILE A 212 -11.32 4.46 16.98
N ALA A 213 -11.46 3.53 16.02
CA ALA A 213 -10.95 3.70 14.67
C ALA A 213 -11.61 4.90 13.97
N LEU A 214 -12.92 5.06 14.12
CA LEU A 214 -13.66 6.19 13.57
C LEU A 214 -13.21 7.52 14.19
N TYR A 215 -13.06 7.56 15.52
CA TYR A 215 -12.59 8.75 16.24
C TYR A 215 -11.17 9.14 15.80
N ASP A 216 -10.23 8.20 15.77
CA ASP A 216 -8.85 8.46 15.37
C ASP A 216 -8.76 8.89 13.90
N PHE A 217 -9.59 8.30 13.02
CA PHE A 217 -9.68 8.71 11.62
C PHE A 217 -10.13 10.17 11.48
N VAL A 218 -11.25 10.53 12.13
CA VAL A 218 -11.80 11.90 12.06
C VAL A 218 -10.82 12.91 12.65
N LYS A 219 -10.22 12.59 13.81
CA LYS A 219 -9.21 13.45 14.45
C LYS A 219 -7.94 13.59 13.60
N GLY A 220 -7.53 12.53 12.91
CA GLY A 220 -6.34 12.52 12.06
C GLY A 220 -6.55 13.11 10.66
N ALA A 221 -7.78 13.22 10.18
CA ALA A 221 -8.09 13.61 8.81
C ALA A 221 -7.47 14.96 8.37
N PRO A 222 -7.51 16.05 9.17
CA PRO A 222 -6.88 17.32 8.77
C PRO A 222 -5.37 17.18 8.54
N TYR A 223 -4.69 16.40 9.39
CA TYR A 223 -3.26 16.14 9.26
C TYR A 223 -2.95 15.32 8.00
N VAL A 224 -3.73 14.26 7.75
CA VAL A 224 -3.55 13.41 6.56
C VAL A 224 -3.76 14.21 5.28
N VAL A 225 -4.82 15.01 5.19
CA VAL A 225 -5.08 15.88 4.03
C VAL A 225 -3.94 16.88 3.82
N GLY A 226 -3.49 17.55 4.88
CA GLY A 226 -2.36 18.48 4.81
C GLY A 226 -1.05 17.81 4.37
N LYS A 227 -0.82 16.56 4.76
CA LYS A 227 0.34 15.76 4.29
C LYS A 227 0.22 15.40 2.82
N HIS A 228 -0.93 14.91 2.38
CA HIS A 228 -1.15 14.61 0.96
C HIS A 228 -0.97 15.85 0.08
N MET A 229 -1.52 17.00 0.45
CA MET A 229 -1.33 18.24 -0.32
C MET A 229 0.16 18.61 -0.46
N LYS A 230 0.96 18.43 0.60
CA LYS A 230 2.40 18.69 0.57
C LYS A 230 3.14 17.68 -0.32
N VAL A 231 2.75 16.41 -0.26
CA VAL A 231 3.32 15.35 -1.09
C VAL A 231 3.00 15.57 -2.56
N ASP A 232 1.74 15.86 -2.88
CA ASP A 232 1.29 16.15 -4.24
C ASP A 232 2.01 17.39 -4.80
N ALA A 233 2.14 18.46 -4.00
CA ALA A 233 2.88 19.66 -4.41
C ALA A 233 4.37 19.36 -4.67
N TYR A 234 5.02 18.57 -3.82
CA TYR A 234 6.41 18.16 -4.02
C TYR A 234 6.54 17.28 -5.27
N TYR A 235 5.68 16.28 -5.43
CA TYR A 235 5.71 15.36 -6.56
C TYR A 235 5.48 16.09 -7.88
N ASN A 236 4.50 17.00 -7.94
CA ASN A 236 4.23 17.82 -9.13
C ASN A 236 5.42 18.73 -9.50
N LYS A 237 6.19 19.17 -8.52
CA LYS A 237 7.38 20.00 -8.74
C LYS A 237 8.60 19.19 -9.19
N HIS A 238 8.79 17.98 -8.66
CA HIS A 238 10.04 17.22 -8.78
C HIS A 238 9.93 15.94 -9.63
N GLY A 239 8.72 15.48 -9.95
CA GLY A 239 8.46 14.24 -10.69
C GLY A 239 8.84 12.96 -9.94
N LYS A 240 9.12 13.04 -8.63
CA LYS A 240 9.57 11.91 -7.79
C LYS A 240 9.23 12.12 -6.32
N PHE A 241 9.18 11.03 -5.55
CA PHE A 241 9.21 11.08 -4.09
C PHE A 241 10.63 11.35 -3.56
N LYS A 242 10.72 11.73 -2.27
CA LYS A 242 12.01 11.76 -1.58
C LYS A 242 12.49 10.35 -1.30
N ASN A 243 13.79 10.12 -1.43
CA ASN A 243 14.39 8.81 -1.15
C ASN A 243 15.20 8.79 0.16
N GLN A 244 15.49 9.95 0.76
CA GLN A 244 16.15 10.09 2.05
C GLN A 244 15.52 11.21 2.90
N PRO A 245 15.61 11.16 4.25
CA PRO A 245 15.05 12.20 5.13
C PRO A 245 15.61 13.61 4.86
N ASN A 246 16.86 13.70 4.41
CA ASN A 246 17.58 14.94 4.13
C ASN A 246 17.54 15.35 2.65
N ASP A 247 16.67 14.72 1.84
CA ASP A 247 16.55 14.98 0.42
C ASP A 247 15.84 16.35 0.19
N VAL A 248 16.61 17.42 0.30
CA VAL A 248 16.38 18.70 -0.37
C VAL A 248 17.07 18.63 -1.72
N SER A 249 16.61 17.76 -2.63
CA SER A 249 17.21 17.71 -3.96
C SER A 249 16.91 19.00 -4.71
N GLU A 250 17.95 19.83 -4.85
CA GLU A 250 18.09 20.76 -5.97
C GLU A 250 17.87 19.99 -7.27
N ALA A 251 17.18 20.65 -8.21
CA ALA A 251 16.78 20.05 -9.49
C ALA A 251 18.01 19.56 -10.28
N PRO A 252 17.86 18.52 -11.14
CA PRO A 252 18.79 18.37 -12.24
C PRO A 252 18.69 19.63 -13.11
N VAL A 253 19.84 20.25 -13.39
CA VAL A 253 19.92 21.35 -14.35
C VAL A 253 19.47 20.82 -15.71
N PRO A 254 18.46 21.43 -16.37
CA PRO A 254 18.07 21.01 -17.71
C PRO A 254 19.24 21.25 -18.68
N GLY A 255 19.76 20.18 -19.29
CA GLY A 255 20.61 20.30 -20.47
C GLY A 255 22.11 19.99 -20.34
N THR A 256 22.52 18.98 -19.57
CA THR A 256 23.82 18.32 -19.84
C THR A 256 23.60 17.02 -20.61
N LYS A 257 24.18 16.99 -21.81
CA LYS A 257 24.13 15.92 -22.82
C LYS A 257 24.47 14.54 -22.28
#